data_AF-A0A1W6LJ00-F1
#
_entry.id   AF-A0A1W6LJ00-F1
#
_cell.length_a   1.000
_cell.length_b   1.000
_cell.length_c   1.000
_cell.angle_alpha   90.00
_cell.angle_beta   90.00
_cell.angle_gamma   90.00
#
_symmetry.space_group_name_H-M   'P 1'
#
loop_
_entity.id
_entity.type
_entity.pdbx_description
1 polymer ?
#
loop_
_entity_poly.entity_id
_entity_poly.type
_entity_poly.pdbx_seq_one_letter_code
_entity_poly.pdbx_strand_id
1 'polypeptide(L)'
;MKRRDFLKSIGAAELGLGLAPSLFAAHADFSESCEVNFQKMKNCGDKFSFAIFADPQVGTMNSNSRVAKNARRFQIESVKEINSFSPKPQFALFLGDLVNVPNDASFKNFVDCIKHCEPEVLLVHGNHDTRPPYTKYKEMQKRVNGMQRTYYSYDVGSWHFIVTPCNLNGASEIEIETEKNMLSWLEADLEKNKNRPTIFFNHLPLMPIGLSQLEWYVFRLEIRKKMVDLITKHGNVKYFFNGHVHNGIKASVKTSWEYKGTKFVNVPTIIEGRNFGEEYDRYEHGLPTGGYYMMVHVDGEDVSLEGRLTGVEKGYHYPNDFKEFSEDIEPRWFTKAIDLKPNTKLVNGSFEEGLKGWYQTYRYISDKDPMFKTEVKSDISTAGKKSVYVHTIPKGRIFWANDDNNSIYQMVSSPGDSPILKAKYFTKERPANAGGFIRFNAVAEDGFKFLMMFHWGSNQYRADYLPRCIGYEIHGKQQNWAFLQQIALKNQGFFWKISDDPDKWHTLQVNIPDLYDKAVSKQGAYSKLGISKFYIQLGAWTNRELDSGSVVRFDDVELFSKENVKSKVDNENLAVSEWVHLTEFGQRLINRTGVPELNRLK
;
A
#
# COMPACT_ATOMS: atom_id res chain seq x y z
N MET A 1 -29.48 -21.43 -31.73
CA MET A 1 -29.90 -22.59 -30.91
C MET A 1 -28.77 -22.88 -29.92
N LYS A 2 -28.89 -22.43 -28.66
CA LYS A 2 -29.38 -23.16 -27.45
C LYS A 2 -28.41 -24.31 -27.09
N ARG A 3 -27.59 -24.24 -26.04
CA ARG A 3 -27.90 -24.18 -24.58
C ARG A 3 -28.77 -25.36 -24.13
N ARG A 4 -28.22 -26.57 -24.22
CA ARG A 4 -28.57 -27.80 -23.47
C ARG A 4 -27.40 -28.77 -23.71
N ASP A 5 -26.72 -29.16 -22.63
CA ASP A 5 -25.94 -30.40 -22.46
C ASP A 5 -24.80 -30.25 -21.44
N PHE A 6 -25.08 -29.67 -20.27
CA PHE A 6 -24.19 -29.83 -19.11
C PHE A 6 -24.95 -29.75 -17.77
N LEU A 7 -26.11 -30.42 -17.68
CA LEU A 7 -26.83 -30.64 -16.43
C LEU A 7 -27.55 -31.99 -16.48
N LYS A 8 -26.79 -33.07 -16.31
CA LYS A 8 -27.30 -34.39 -15.87
C LYS A 8 -26.18 -35.17 -15.20
N SER A 9 -26.05 -35.03 -13.88
CA SER A 9 -25.55 -36.09 -12.98
C SER A 9 -25.41 -35.64 -11.53
N ILE A 10 -26.38 -34.93 -10.95
CA ILE A 10 -26.48 -34.93 -9.47
C ILE A 10 -27.96 -34.93 -9.09
N GLY A 11 -28.45 -36.11 -8.72
CA GLY A 11 -29.76 -36.34 -8.16
C GLY A 11 -29.67 -37.46 -7.13
N ALA A 12 -29.67 -37.04 -5.87
CA ALA A 12 -30.16 -37.69 -4.66
C ALA A 12 -29.76 -39.16 -4.36
N ALA A 13 -29.15 -39.39 -3.20
CA ALA A 13 -29.84 -39.96 -2.05
C ALA A 13 -28.91 -40.07 -0.83
N GLU A 14 -29.38 -39.59 0.31
CA GLU A 14 -28.88 -39.89 1.65
C GLU A 14 -29.15 -41.36 2.01
N LEU A 15 -28.22 -41.98 2.76
CA LEU A 15 -28.51 -42.90 3.87
C LEU A 15 -27.20 -43.18 4.62
N GLY A 16 -27.16 -42.80 5.90
CA GLY A 16 -25.99 -42.96 6.76
C GLY A 16 -25.84 -44.37 7.36
N LEU A 17 -24.64 -44.65 7.88
CA LEU A 17 -24.34 -45.41 9.10
C LEU A 17 -22.82 -45.37 9.34
N GLY A 18 -22.43 -45.15 10.59
CA GLY A 18 -21.09 -44.71 10.97
C GLY A 18 -20.05 -45.81 11.24
N LEU A 19 -18.92 -45.31 11.76
CA LEU A 19 -17.77 -45.98 12.42
C LEU A 19 -16.66 -46.56 11.51
N ALA A 20 -15.60 -45.77 11.28
CA ALA A 20 -14.34 -45.88 12.04
C ALA A 20 -13.31 -44.83 11.54
N PRO A 21 -12.42 -44.31 12.42
CA PRO A 21 -11.53 -43.20 12.14
C PRO A 21 -10.20 -43.66 11.53
N SER A 22 -9.52 -42.71 10.88
CA SER A 22 -8.07 -42.65 10.55
C SER A 22 -7.77 -42.56 9.05
N LEU A 23 -6.77 -41.72 8.77
CA LEU A 23 -6.11 -41.43 7.48
C LEU A 23 -6.47 -40.11 6.79
N PHE A 24 -6.50 -39.00 7.54
CA PHE A 24 -6.02 -37.72 7.01
C PHE A 24 -5.22 -36.99 8.09
N ALA A 25 -4.01 -37.48 8.31
CA ALA A 25 -2.95 -36.77 9.00
C ALA A 25 -1.73 -36.77 8.07
N ALA A 26 -1.80 -36.04 6.96
CA ALA A 26 -0.60 -35.54 6.32
C ALA A 26 -0.09 -34.38 7.19
N HIS A 27 0.61 -34.72 8.27
CA HIS A 27 1.51 -33.77 8.90
C HIS A 27 2.57 -33.49 7.83
N ALA A 28 2.56 -32.26 7.29
CA ALA A 28 3.71 -31.77 6.55
C ALA A 28 4.91 -31.87 7.50
N ASP A 29 5.84 -32.74 7.12
CA ASP A 29 7.01 -33.12 7.90
C ASP A 29 7.84 -31.85 8.19
N PHE A 30 7.83 -31.41 9.45
CA PHE A 30 8.58 -30.26 9.98
C PHE A 30 10.08 -30.59 10.17
N SER A 31 10.65 -31.48 9.34
CA SER A 31 11.96 -32.09 9.61
C SER A 31 13.15 -31.28 9.09
N GLU A 32 12.94 -30.24 8.27
CA GLU A 32 14.02 -29.38 7.81
C GLU A 32 14.06 -28.06 8.59
N SER A 33 14.91 -28.01 9.62
CA SER A 33 15.26 -26.79 10.39
C SER A 33 15.35 -25.57 9.48
N CYS A 34 14.60 -24.51 9.77
CA CYS A 34 14.66 -23.24 9.05
C CYS A 34 15.90 -22.40 9.42
N GLU A 35 16.65 -22.83 10.45
CA GLU A 35 17.96 -22.29 10.80
C GLU A 35 19.02 -22.85 9.83
N VAL A 36 19.78 -21.95 9.20
CA VAL A 36 20.77 -22.27 8.18
C VAL A 36 22.17 -21.92 8.67
N ASN A 37 23.10 -22.87 8.53
CA ASN A 37 24.51 -22.65 8.86
C ASN A 37 25.35 -22.40 7.60
N PHE A 38 25.68 -21.14 7.33
CA PHE A 38 26.57 -20.77 6.24
C PHE A 38 28.03 -20.92 6.67
N GLN A 39 28.75 -21.87 6.06
CA GLN A 39 30.16 -22.11 6.38
C GLN A 39 31.05 -20.86 6.23
N LYS A 40 30.77 -20.00 5.24
CA LYS A 40 31.50 -18.74 5.04
C LYS A 40 31.29 -17.71 6.15
N MET A 41 30.20 -17.80 6.91
CA MET A 41 29.84 -16.85 7.98
C MET A 41 30.18 -17.39 9.38
N LYS A 42 30.46 -18.69 9.51
CA LYS A 42 30.68 -19.36 10.79
C LYS A 42 31.82 -18.79 11.64
N ASN A 43 32.83 -18.20 10.99
CA ASN A 43 34.00 -17.60 11.66
C ASN A 43 33.98 -16.07 11.59
N CYS A 44 32.84 -15.46 11.24
CA CYS A 44 32.70 -14.02 11.24
C CYS A 44 32.67 -13.54 12.71
N GLY A 45 33.55 -12.60 13.06
CA GLY A 45 33.50 -11.95 14.37
C GLY A 45 32.33 -10.96 14.46
N ASP A 46 32.26 -10.22 15.56
CA ASP A 46 31.20 -9.20 15.78
C ASP A 46 31.39 -7.92 14.96
N LYS A 47 32.45 -7.84 14.16
CA LYS A 47 32.72 -6.72 13.25
C LYS A 47 32.68 -7.18 11.80
N PHE A 48 31.65 -6.78 11.06
CA PHE A 48 31.43 -7.19 9.68
C PHE A 48 30.57 -6.19 8.92
N SER A 49 30.48 -6.33 7.61
CA SER A 49 29.56 -5.57 6.78
C SER A 49 28.84 -6.46 5.78
N PHE A 50 27.71 -5.99 5.27
CA PHE A 50 26.98 -6.64 4.20
C PHE A 50 26.31 -5.63 3.28
N ALA A 51 26.09 -6.03 2.02
CA ALA A 51 25.42 -5.22 1.02
C ALA A 51 23.94 -5.64 0.90
N ILE A 52 23.04 -4.69 0.67
CA ILE A 52 21.63 -4.94 0.36
C ILE A 52 21.26 -4.30 -0.98
N PHE A 53 20.72 -5.11 -1.88
CA PHE A 53 20.20 -4.70 -3.19
C PHE A 53 18.69 -4.91 -3.24
N ALA A 54 17.90 -3.83 -3.17
CA ALA A 54 16.45 -3.89 -3.25
C ALA A 54 15.94 -3.80 -4.70
N ASP A 55 14.89 -4.56 -4.99
CA ASP A 55 14.14 -4.56 -6.26
C ASP A 55 14.99 -4.80 -7.53
N PRO A 56 15.80 -5.88 -7.64
CA PRO A 56 16.58 -6.16 -8.85
C PRO A 56 15.80 -6.10 -10.17
N GLN A 57 14.55 -6.56 -10.15
CA GLN A 57 13.58 -6.64 -11.24
C GLN A 57 14.18 -7.01 -12.60
N VAL A 58 15.08 -7.98 -12.60
CA VAL A 58 15.77 -8.39 -13.82
C VAL A 58 14.76 -9.03 -14.77
N GLY A 59 14.63 -8.46 -15.97
CA GLY A 59 13.82 -9.04 -17.05
C GLY A 59 14.59 -10.07 -17.87
N THR A 60 14.02 -10.50 -18.99
CA THR A 60 14.73 -11.36 -19.94
C THR A 60 15.91 -10.63 -20.60
N MET A 61 16.94 -11.36 -21.01
CA MET A 61 18.12 -10.80 -21.69
C MET A 61 17.77 -9.98 -22.93
N ASN A 62 16.80 -10.45 -23.71
CA ASN A 62 16.40 -9.83 -24.98
C ASN A 62 15.49 -8.60 -24.79
N SER A 63 15.13 -8.24 -23.55
CA SER A 63 14.33 -7.05 -23.30
C SER A 63 15.12 -5.79 -23.65
N ASN A 64 14.53 -4.98 -24.53
CA ASN A 64 15.07 -3.72 -25.02
C ASN A 64 14.58 -2.48 -24.26
N SER A 65 13.71 -2.64 -23.26
CA SER A 65 13.26 -1.49 -22.46
C SER A 65 14.42 -0.89 -21.67
N ARG A 66 14.40 0.44 -21.50
CA ARG A 66 15.39 1.16 -20.71
C ARG A 66 15.52 0.57 -19.30
N VAL A 67 14.39 0.35 -18.63
CA VAL A 67 14.33 -0.23 -17.27
C VAL A 67 15.03 -1.59 -17.21
N ALA A 68 14.76 -2.49 -18.16
CA ALA A 68 15.39 -3.81 -18.14
C ALA A 68 16.90 -3.77 -18.44
N LYS A 69 17.34 -2.85 -19.32
CA LYS A 69 18.77 -2.62 -19.58
C LYS A 69 19.49 -2.10 -18.34
N ASN A 70 18.90 -1.11 -17.67
CA ASN A 70 19.42 -0.52 -16.46
C ASN A 70 19.50 -1.54 -15.32
N ALA A 71 18.43 -2.31 -15.09
CA ALA A 71 18.39 -3.36 -14.10
C ALA A 71 19.56 -4.35 -14.26
N ARG A 72 19.82 -4.84 -15.48
CA ARG A 72 20.97 -5.71 -15.74
C ARG A 72 22.31 -5.01 -15.49
N ARG A 73 22.45 -3.79 -16.03
CA ARG A 73 23.70 -3.03 -15.94
C ARG A 73 24.11 -2.79 -14.50
N PHE A 74 23.22 -2.20 -13.70
CA PHE A 74 23.56 -1.82 -12.33
C PHE A 74 23.73 -3.02 -11.41
N GLN A 75 23.10 -4.16 -11.70
CA GLN A 75 23.41 -5.38 -10.97
C GLN A 75 24.86 -5.82 -11.16
N ILE A 76 25.32 -5.85 -12.41
CA ILE A 76 26.70 -6.24 -12.73
C ILE A 76 27.69 -5.21 -12.18
N GLU A 77 27.39 -3.91 -12.33
CA GLU A 77 28.28 -2.84 -11.88
C GLU A 77 28.36 -2.77 -10.34
N SER A 78 27.23 -2.89 -9.63
CA SER A 78 27.22 -2.90 -8.16
C SER A 78 27.95 -4.11 -7.59
N VAL A 79 27.79 -5.29 -8.19
CA VAL A 79 28.53 -6.51 -7.81
C VAL A 79 30.03 -6.29 -7.95
N LYS A 80 30.48 -5.68 -9.06
CA LYS A 80 31.89 -5.33 -9.24
C LYS A 80 32.38 -4.34 -8.19
N GLU A 81 31.56 -3.36 -7.84
CA GLU A 81 31.91 -2.35 -6.83
C GLU A 81 32.09 -2.98 -5.45
N ILE A 82 31.14 -3.79 -4.98
CA ILE A 82 31.27 -4.43 -3.65
C ILE A 82 32.42 -5.45 -3.57
N ASN A 83 32.77 -6.09 -4.68
CA ASN A 83 33.95 -6.96 -4.76
C ASN A 83 35.25 -6.16 -4.62
N SER A 84 35.25 -4.86 -4.91
CA SER A 84 36.44 -4.01 -4.80
C SER A 84 36.67 -3.46 -3.39
N PHE A 85 35.70 -3.58 -2.49
CA PHE A 85 35.82 -3.06 -1.13
C PHE A 85 36.85 -3.85 -0.31
N SER A 86 37.52 -3.13 0.60
CA SER A 86 38.49 -3.71 1.53
C SER A 86 38.25 -3.14 2.94
N PRO A 87 37.80 -3.96 3.91
CA PRO A 87 37.42 -5.36 3.75
C PRO A 87 36.17 -5.53 2.85
N LYS A 88 36.05 -6.69 2.21
CA LYS A 88 34.87 -7.05 1.44
C LYS A 88 33.67 -7.29 2.37
N PRO A 89 32.43 -7.09 1.89
CA PRO A 89 31.24 -7.47 2.65
C PRO A 89 31.21 -8.98 2.85
N GLN A 90 30.75 -9.41 4.02
CA GLN A 90 30.62 -10.83 4.37
C GLN A 90 29.58 -11.55 3.51
N PHE A 91 28.50 -10.84 3.18
CA PHE A 91 27.43 -11.31 2.30
C PHE A 91 26.79 -10.15 1.53
N ALA A 92 26.09 -10.51 0.44
CA ALA A 92 25.26 -9.62 -0.35
C ALA A 92 23.83 -10.18 -0.38
N LEU A 93 22.86 -9.38 0.06
CA LEU A 93 21.47 -9.76 0.15
C LEU A 93 20.65 -9.06 -0.93
N PHE A 94 19.93 -9.84 -1.74
CA PHE A 94 18.99 -9.31 -2.73
C PHE A 94 17.57 -9.32 -2.16
N LEU A 95 17.06 -8.13 -1.86
CA LEU A 95 15.87 -7.91 -1.02
C LEU A 95 14.57 -7.91 -1.82
N GLY A 96 14.26 -9.07 -2.42
CA GLY A 96 13.00 -9.32 -3.13
C GLY A 96 12.87 -8.63 -4.48
N ASP A 97 11.88 -9.07 -5.26
CA ASP A 97 11.63 -8.65 -6.65
C ASP A 97 12.85 -8.92 -7.52
N LEU A 98 13.39 -10.14 -7.42
CA LEU A 98 14.61 -10.55 -8.10
C LEU A 98 14.45 -10.49 -9.62
N VAL A 99 13.24 -10.81 -10.10
CA VAL A 99 12.84 -10.73 -11.50
C VAL A 99 11.57 -9.91 -11.69
N ASN A 100 11.43 -9.21 -12.81
CA ASN A 100 10.22 -8.45 -13.11
C ASN A 100 9.02 -9.36 -13.50
N VAL A 101 9.30 -10.44 -14.22
CA VAL A 101 8.32 -11.47 -14.60
C VAL A 101 8.93 -12.85 -14.34
N PRO A 102 8.25 -13.75 -13.64
CA PRO A 102 8.87 -14.98 -13.14
C PRO A 102 8.85 -16.13 -14.13
N ASN A 103 9.55 -15.92 -15.23
CA ASN A 103 9.86 -16.94 -16.22
C ASN A 103 11.33 -17.35 -16.14
N ASP A 104 11.63 -18.52 -16.71
CA ASP A 104 12.95 -19.15 -16.57
C ASP A 104 14.06 -18.30 -17.22
N ALA A 105 13.74 -17.56 -18.29
CA ALA A 105 14.68 -16.66 -18.94
C ALA A 105 15.06 -15.46 -18.06
N SER A 106 14.12 -14.93 -17.26
CA SER A 106 14.38 -13.84 -16.32
C SER A 106 15.18 -14.34 -15.13
N PHE A 107 14.83 -15.50 -14.57
CA PHE A 107 15.60 -16.11 -13.47
C PHE A 107 17.02 -16.47 -13.90
N LYS A 108 17.21 -17.07 -15.08
CA LYS A 108 18.54 -17.34 -15.64
C LYS A 108 19.35 -16.05 -15.75
N ASN A 109 18.75 -15.00 -16.28
CA ASN A 109 19.42 -13.73 -16.45
C ASN A 109 19.80 -13.07 -15.11
N PHE A 110 18.93 -13.13 -14.10
CA PHE A 110 19.26 -12.67 -12.75
C PHE A 110 20.50 -13.39 -12.20
N VAL A 111 20.54 -14.72 -12.29
CA VAL A 111 21.71 -15.53 -11.89
C VAL A 111 22.95 -15.12 -12.67
N ASP A 112 22.84 -14.92 -13.99
CA ASP A 112 23.96 -14.48 -14.83
C ASP A 112 24.50 -13.10 -14.43
N CYS A 113 23.65 -12.18 -13.97
CA CYS A 113 24.06 -10.84 -13.53
C CYS A 113 24.88 -10.87 -12.23
N ILE A 114 24.59 -11.83 -11.34
CA ILE A 114 25.19 -11.88 -9.99
C ILE A 114 26.26 -12.97 -9.83
N LYS A 115 26.50 -13.79 -10.85
CA LYS A 115 27.40 -14.97 -10.78
C LYS A 115 28.86 -14.67 -10.37
N HIS A 116 29.28 -13.41 -10.46
CA HIS A 116 30.62 -12.96 -10.08
C HIS A 116 30.64 -12.28 -8.70
N CYS A 117 29.53 -12.29 -7.96
CA CYS A 117 29.50 -11.82 -6.58
C CYS A 117 30.41 -12.70 -5.72
N GLU A 118 31.45 -12.11 -5.13
CA GLU A 118 32.37 -12.83 -4.25
C GLU A 118 31.81 -13.01 -2.83
N PRO A 119 31.11 -12.03 -2.22
CA PRO A 119 30.36 -12.24 -0.99
C PRO A 119 29.33 -13.39 -1.11
N GLU A 120 28.99 -14.00 0.01
CA GLU A 120 27.92 -15.00 0.03
C GLU A 120 26.59 -14.36 -0.39
N VAL A 121 25.86 -14.99 -1.32
CA VAL A 121 24.63 -14.42 -1.86
C VAL A 121 23.41 -14.95 -1.13
N LEU A 122 22.66 -14.04 -0.52
CA LEU A 122 21.39 -14.32 0.14
C LEU A 122 20.23 -13.70 -0.63
N LEU A 123 19.08 -14.36 -0.56
CA LEU A 123 17.92 -14.02 -1.37
C LEU A 123 16.70 -13.89 -0.47
N VAL A 124 15.93 -12.83 -0.71
CA VAL A 124 14.60 -12.60 -0.14
C VAL A 124 13.60 -12.66 -1.28
N HIS A 125 12.40 -13.18 -1.02
CA HIS A 125 11.33 -13.26 -1.99
C HIS A 125 10.52 -11.95 -2.03
N GLY A 126 10.26 -11.40 -3.23
CA GLY A 126 9.37 -10.26 -3.46
C GLY A 126 8.12 -10.59 -4.28
N ASN A 127 7.23 -9.61 -4.45
CA ASN A 127 5.91 -9.83 -5.02
C ASN A 127 5.92 -10.15 -6.52
N HIS A 128 6.95 -9.73 -7.26
CA HIS A 128 7.13 -10.08 -8.67
C HIS A 128 7.72 -11.48 -8.88
N ASP A 129 8.27 -12.12 -7.84
CA ASP A 129 8.93 -13.41 -7.95
C ASP A 129 7.92 -14.56 -8.09
N THR A 130 7.34 -15.10 -7.03
CA THR A 130 6.41 -16.22 -7.18
C THR A 130 5.28 -16.14 -6.15
N ARG A 131 4.38 -17.12 -6.18
CA ARG A 131 3.36 -17.33 -5.15
C ARG A 131 3.53 -18.72 -4.55
N PRO A 132 3.01 -19.00 -3.34
CA PRO A 132 2.99 -20.35 -2.79
C PRO A 132 2.50 -21.37 -3.82
N PRO A 133 3.19 -22.53 -3.96
CA PRO A 133 4.25 -23.05 -3.09
C PRO A 133 5.68 -22.55 -3.41
N TYR A 134 5.85 -21.46 -4.17
CA TYR A 134 7.11 -20.79 -4.50
C TYR A 134 8.15 -21.66 -5.21
N THR A 135 7.70 -22.57 -6.08
CA THR A 135 8.56 -23.57 -6.72
C THR A 135 9.76 -22.96 -7.45
N LYS A 136 9.53 -22.01 -8.36
CA LYS A 136 10.63 -21.40 -9.16
C LYS A 136 11.58 -20.57 -8.31
N TYR A 137 11.07 -19.89 -7.29
CA TYR A 137 11.93 -19.17 -6.34
C TYR A 137 12.84 -20.14 -5.57
N LYS A 138 12.31 -21.26 -5.06
CA LYS A 138 13.12 -22.28 -4.38
C LYS A 138 14.14 -22.95 -5.31
N GLU A 139 13.79 -23.19 -6.58
CA GLU A 139 14.74 -23.67 -7.59
C GLU A 139 15.87 -22.66 -7.85
N MET A 140 15.54 -21.37 -7.94
CA MET A 140 16.51 -20.31 -8.13
C MET A 140 17.41 -20.17 -6.91
N GLN A 141 16.85 -20.21 -5.70
CA GLN A 141 17.64 -20.18 -4.47
C GLN A 141 18.64 -21.35 -4.42
N LYS A 142 18.23 -22.55 -4.83
CA LYS A 142 19.13 -23.71 -4.90
C LYS A 142 20.29 -23.49 -5.86
N ARG A 143 20.02 -22.85 -7.00
CA ARG A 143 21.07 -22.54 -8.00
C ARG A 143 22.06 -21.50 -7.48
N VAL A 144 21.61 -20.56 -6.65
CA VAL A 144 22.43 -19.45 -6.16
C VAL A 144 23.26 -19.85 -4.94
N ASN A 145 22.66 -20.49 -3.95
CA ASN A 145 23.32 -20.79 -2.66
C ASN A 145 22.98 -22.17 -2.08
N GLY A 146 22.38 -23.06 -2.87
CA GLY A 146 22.08 -24.44 -2.47
C GLY A 146 20.81 -24.62 -1.61
N MET A 147 20.18 -23.55 -1.13
CA MET A 147 18.98 -23.65 -0.29
C MET A 147 17.68 -23.81 -1.10
N GLN A 148 16.65 -24.42 -0.48
CA GLN A 148 15.29 -24.53 -1.04
C GLN A 148 14.22 -24.02 -0.06
N ARG A 149 14.46 -22.86 0.56
CA ARG A 149 13.66 -22.27 1.63
C ARG A 149 13.07 -20.92 1.23
N THR A 150 11.85 -20.64 1.66
CA THR A 150 11.18 -19.35 1.38
C THR A 150 11.23 -18.40 2.58
N TYR A 151 11.34 -18.96 3.78
CA TYR A 151 11.69 -18.28 5.02
C TYR A 151 12.77 -19.09 5.73
N TYR A 152 13.71 -18.42 6.38
CA TYR A 152 14.85 -19.02 7.06
C TYR A 152 15.48 -18.01 8.02
N SER A 153 16.28 -18.51 8.96
CA SER A 153 17.09 -17.69 9.85
C SER A 153 18.54 -18.19 9.88
N TYR A 154 19.47 -17.32 10.27
CA TYR A 154 20.90 -17.61 10.37
C TYR A 154 21.59 -16.63 11.31
N ASP A 155 22.78 -16.98 11.77
CA ASP A 155 23.58 -16.15 12.68
C ASP A 155 24.87 -15.66 12.00
N VAL A 156 25.28 -14.44 12.33
CA VAL A 156 26.59 -13.88 11.97
C VAL A 156 27.13 -13.12 13.19
N GLY A 157 28.26 -13.57 13.75
CA GLY A 157 28.71 -13.11 15.06
C GLY A 157 27.62 -13.32 16.13
N SER A 158 27.40 -12.31 16.96
CA SER A 158 26.34 -12.26 17.99
C SER A 158 24.93 -12.01 17.43
N TRP A 159 24.82 -11.56 16.17
CA TRP A 159 23.54 -11.17 15.58
C TRP A 159 22.76 -12.35 15.00
N HIS A 160 21.44 -12.26 15.11
CA HIS A 160 20.48 -13.18 14.49
C HIS A 160 19.81 -12.51 13.28
N PHE A 161 19.57 -13.27 12.22
CA PHE A 161 19.00 -12.76 10.98
C PHE A 161 17.79 -13.59 10.55
N ILE A 162 16.72 -12.91 10.14
CA ILE A 162 15.45 -13.54 9.74
C ILE A 162 15.07 -13.09 8.34
N VAL A 163 14.62 -14.04 7.51
CA VAL A 163 14.08 -13.78 6.17
C VAL A 163 12.69 -14.39 6.05
N THR A 164 11.72 -13.61 5.56
CA THR A 164 10.35 -14.08 5.26
C THR A 164 9.89 -13.71 3.86
N PRO A 165 8.99 -14.48 3.23
CA PRO A 165 8.47 -14.18 1.91
C PRO A 165 7.29 -13.20 1.97
N CYS A 166 6.75 -12.85 0.81
CA CYS A 166 5.51 -12.08 0.65
C CYS A 166 4.52 -12.85 -0.26
N ASN A 167 3.48 -12.19 -0.79
CA ASN A 167 2.39 -12.80 -1.56
C ASN A 167 1.50 -13.78 -0.76
N LEU A 168 1.31 -13.51 0.54
CA LEU A 168 0.40 -14.25 1.43
C LEU A 168 -0.93 -13.49 1.55
N ASN A 169 -1.79 -13.60 0.53
CA ASN A 169 -3.04 -12.83 0.44
C ASN A 169 -4.27 -13.67 0.80
N GLY A 170 -4.10 -14.94 1.18
CA GLY A 170 -5.19 -15.86 1.49
C GLY A 170 -6.04 -16.20 0.26
N ALA A 171 -5.45 -16.14 -0.94
CA ALA A 171 -6.17 -16.38 -2.20
C ALA A 171 -6.36 -17.88 -2.52
N SER A 172 -5.68 -18.76 -1.79
CA SER A 172 -5.72 -20.22 -1.96
C SER A 172 -5.40 -20.93 -0.64
N GLU A 173 -5.78 -22.21 -0.53
CA GLU A 173 -5.46 -23.04 0.64
C GLU A 173 -3.95 -23.11 0.90
N ILE A 174 -3.15 -23.24 -0.16
CA ILE A 174 -1.68 -23.25 -0.05
C ILE A 174 -1.13 -21.91 0.47
N GLU A 175 -1.71 -20.76 0.10
CA GLU A 175 -1.32 -19.46 0.67
C GLU A 175 -1.66 -19.39 2.16
N ILE A 176 -2.85 -19.87 2.56
CA ILE A 176 -3.31 -19.87 3.96
C ILE A 176 -2.43 -20.77 4.84
N GLU A 177 -2.14 -21.98 4.37
CA GLU A 177 -1.28 -22.92 5.08
C GLU A 177 0.15 -22.38 5.21
N THR A 178 0.70 -21.83 4.13
CA THR A 178 2.04 -21.23 4.13
C THR A 178 2.11 -20.06 5.11
N GLU A 179 1.10 -19.20 5.14
CA GLU A 179 1.00 -18.09 6.10
C GLU A 179 1.01 -18.60 7.55
N LYS A 180 0.15 -19.58 7.87
CA LYS A 180 0.06 -20.15 9.21
C LYS A 180 1.39 -20.75 9.65
N ASN A 181 2.03 -21.54 8.79
CA ASN A 181 3.28 -22.21 9.09
C ASN A 181 4.43 -21.20 9.28
N MET A 182 4.52 -20.20 8.40
CA MET A 182 5.54 -19.15 8.51
C MET A 182 5.35 -18.31 9.78
N LEU A 183 4.11 -17.91 10.14
CA LEU A 183 3.87 -17.14 11.37
C LEU A 183 4.20 -17.95 12.63
N SER A 184 3.86 -19.23 12.64
CA SER A 184 4.14 -20.12 13.79
C SER A 184 5.65 -20.34 13.95
N TRP A 185 6.38 -20.55 12.85
CA TRP A 185 7.83 -20.62 12.87
C TRP A 185 8.46 -19.30 13.35
N LEU A 186 7.99 -18.17 12.82
CA LEU A 186 8.54 -16.86 13.15
C LEU A 186 8.41 -16.54 14.65
N GLU A 187 7.25 -16.84 15.25
CA GLU A 187 7.06 -16.64 16.69
C GLU A 187 8.04 -17.50 17.51
N ALA A 188 8.21 -18.78 17.14
CA ALA A 188 9.12 -19.68 17.85
C ALA A 188 10.59 -19.26 17.71
N ASP A 189 10.99 -18.81 16.51
CA ASP A 189 12.35 -18.35 16.21
C ASP A 189 12.69 -17.05 16.96
N LEU A 190 11.76 -16.09 17.00
CA LEU A 190 11.91 -14.85 17.78
C LEU A 190 11.97 -15.12 19.29
N GLU A 191 11.14 -16.02 19.82
CA GLU A 191 11.18 -16.39 21.24
C GLU A 191 12.51 -17.06 21.61
N LYS A 192 13.00 -17.97 20.76
CA LYS A 192 14.30 -18.64 20.92
C LYS A 192 15.45 -17.63 20.96
N ASN A 193 15.39 -16.59 20.12
CA ASN A 193 16.45 -15.60 19.93
C ASN A 193 16.19 -14.25 20.61
N LYS A 194 15.27 -14.18 21.58
CA LYS A 194 14.85 -12.93 22.25
C LYS A 194 15.96 -12.15 22.96
N ASN A 195 17.10 -12.79 23.23
CA ASN A 195 18.26 -12.15 23.86
C ASN A 195 19.37 -11.77 22.86
N ARG A 196 19.15 -11.97 21.55
CA ARG A 196 20.13 -11.64 20.51
C ARG A 196 19.65 -10.44 19.70
N PRO A 197 20.53 -9.46 19.41
CA PRO A 197 20.18 -8.39 18.50
C PRO A 197 19.86 -9.01 17.13
N THR A 198 18.72 -8.63 16.57
CA THR A 198 18.14 -9.29 15.39
C THR A 198 17.93 -8.31 14.25
N ILE A 199 18.27 -8.73 13.03
CA ILE A 199 17.97 -8.04 11.77
C ILE A 199 16.96 -8.87 10.97
N PHE A 200 15.87 -8.25 10.56
CA PHE A 200 14.77 -8.88 9.86
C PHE A 200 14.70 -8.36 8.41
N PHE A 201 14.53 -9.26 7.44
CA PHE A 201 14.28 -8.93 6.04
C PHE A 201 12.91 -9.44 5.57
N ASN A 202 12.11 -8.53 5.01
CA ASN A 202 10.98 -8.85 4.14
C ASN A 202 11.00 -7.89 2.96
N HIS A 203 10.42 -8.27 1.83
CA HIS A 203 10.34 -7.35 0.71
C HIS A 203 9.32 -6.22 0.90
N LEU A 204 8.17 -6.49 1.53
CA LEU A 204 7.08 -5.51 1.68
C LEU A 204 7.27 -4.62 2.92
N PRO A 205 6.94 -3.33 2.85
CA PRO A 205 6.99 -2.44 3.99
C PRO A 205 5.94 -2.82 5.04
N LEU A 206 6.34 -2.73 6.31
CA LEU A 206 5.44 -2.88 7.46
C LEU A 206 5.02 -1.54 8.09
N MET A 207 5.60 -0.41 7.63
CA MET A 207 5.29 0.94 8.09
C MET A 207 4.83 1.84 6.92
N PRO A 208 4.06 2.93 7.17
CA PRO A 208 3.57 3.81 6.13
C PRO A 208 4.68 4.50 5.34
N ILE A 209 4.55 4.55 4.01
CA ILE A 209 5.55 5.15 3.11
C ILE A 209 5.14 6.54 2.62
N GLY A 210 3.83 6.81 2.53
CA GLY A 210 3.31 8.10 2.11
C GLY A 210 3.01 8.25 0.62
N LEU A 211 2.85 7.13 -0.10
CA LEU A 211 2.26 7.09 -1.45
C LEU A 211 1.00 6.22 -1.43
N SER A 212 -0.06 6.62 -2.12
CA SER A 212 -1.36 5.92 -2.06
C SER A 212 -1.29 4.46 -2.49
N GLN A 213 -0.48 4.14 -3.50
CA GLN A 213 -0.26 2.76 -3.95
C GLN A 213 0.25 1.85 -2.82
N LEU A 214 1.10 2.40 -1.94
CA LEU A 214 1.72 1.68 -0.83
C LEU A 214 0.82 1.60 0.41
N GLU A 215 -0.41 2.13 0.36
CA GLU A 215 -1.44 1.84 1.36
C GLU A 215 -2.05 0.45 1.19
N TRP A 216 -2.25 0.04 -0.06
CA TRP A 216 -2.95 -1.20 -0.39
C TRP A 216 -2.04 -2.26 -0.98
N TYR A 217 -1.00 -1.90 -1.74
CA TYR A 217 -0.10 -2.86 -2.39
C TYR A 217 0.94 -3.41 -1.43
N VAL A 218 0.46 -3.90 -0.29
CA VAL A 218 1.23 -4.48 0.81
C VAL A 218 0.47 -5.69 1.34
N PHE A 219 0.95 -6.28 2.44
CA PHE A 219 0.23 -7.32 3.15
C PHE A 219 -1.21 -6.93 3.51
N ARG A 220 -2.08 -7.93 3.69
CA ARG A 220 -3.37 -7.72 4.35
C ARG A 220 -3.14 -7.16 5.75
N LEU A 221 -4.07 -6.35 6.23
CA LEU A 221 -3.95 -5.68 7.52
C LEU A 221 -3.67 -6.68 8.66
N GLU A 222 -4.36 -7.81 8.67
CA GLU A 222 -4.22 -8.84 9.72
C GLU A 222 -2.81 -9.42 9.82
N ILE A 223 -2.20 -9.84 8.71
CA ILE A 223 -0.84 -10.38 8.71
C ILE A 223 0.19 -9.28 8.99
N ARG A 224 -0.01 -8.06 8.45
CA ARG A 224 0.85 -6.91 8.75
C ARG A 224 0.90 -6.63 10.26
N LYS A 225 -0.26 -6.57 10.92
CA LYS A 225 -0.34 -6.37 12.38
C LYS A 225 0.38 -7.46 13.15
N LYS A 226 0.10 -8.73 12.84
CA LYS A 226 0.76 -9.87 13.49
C LYS A 226 2.28 -9.83 13.33
N MET A 227 2.79 -9.49 12.14
CA MET A 227 4.24 -9.36 11.92
C MET A 227 4.84 -8.23 12.76
N VAL A 228 4.21 -7.05 12.78
CA VAL A 228 4.68 -5.91 13.60
C VAL A 228 4.65 -6.26 15.09
N ASP A 229 3.58 -6.90 15.57
CA ASP A 229 3.46 -7.33 16.96
C ASP A 229 4.57 -8.35 17.33
N LEU A 230 4.81 -9.35 16.49
CA LEU A 230 5.88 -10.34 16.71
C LEU A 230 7.27 -9.68 16.75
N ILE A 231 7.57 -8.84 15.76
CA ILE A 231 8.88 -8.19 15.61
C ILE A 231 9.19 -7.27 16.80
N THR A 232 8.17 -6.57 17.32
CA THR A 232 8.34 -5.58 18.40
C THR A 232 8.17 -6.16 19.80
N LYS A 233 7.70 -7.42 19.93
CA LYS A 233 7.34 -8.07 21.21
C LYS A 233 8.48 -8.10 22.23
N HIS A 234 9.69 -8.45 21.79
CA HIS A 234 10.83 -8.70 22.69
C HIS A 234 11.86 -7.57 22.70
N GLY A 235 11.75 -6.58 21.80
CA GLY A 235 12.72 -5.48 21.66
C GLY A 235 14.10 -5.89 21.12
N ASN A 236 14.25 -7.13 20.69
CA ASN A 236 15.51 -7.68 20.19
C ASN A 236 15.71 -7.44 18.68
N VAL A 237 14.62 -7.30 17.91
CA VAL A 237 14.71 -6.89 16.50
C VAL A 237 15.06 -5.41 16.44
N LYS A 238 16.31 -5.11 16.07
CA LYS A 238 16.84 -3.74 15.98
C LYS A 238 16.54 -3.11 14.62
N TYR A 239 16.60 -3.89 13.55
CA TYR A 239 16.35 -3.43 12.19
C TYR A 239 15.41 -4.37 11.45
N PHE A 240 14.45 -3.77 10.74
CA PHE A 240 13.65 -4.41 9.71
C PHE A 240 13.96 -3.71 8.38
N PHE A 241 14.43 -4.44 7.39
CA PHE A 241 14.73 -3.90 6.06
C PHE A 241 13.70 -4.38 5.04
N ASN A 242 13.21 -3.46 4.21
CA ASN A 242 12.38 -3.78 3.05
C ASN A 242 12.79 -3.07 1.75
N GLY A 243 12.35 -3.66 0.63
CA GLY A 243 12.42 -3.07 -0.71
C GLY A 243 11.04 -2.54 -1.10
N HIS A 244 10.58 -2.86 -2.32
CA HIS A 244 9.24 -2.63 -2.89
C HIS A 244 8.89 -1.17 -3.18
N VAL A 245 9.46 -0.24 -2.42
CA VAL A 245 9.17 1.19 -2.48
C VAL A 245 9.79 1.83 -3.73
N HIS A 246 10.89 1.28 -4.25
CA HIS A 246 11.63 1.85 -5.37
C HIS A 246 12.07 3.30 -5.13
N ASN A 247 12.60 3.63 -3.96
CA ASN A 247 13.08 4.97 -3.64
C ASN A 247 14.57 5.16 -3.92
N GLY A 248 15.00 6.42 -4.03
CA GLY A 248 16.39 6.80 -3.88
C GLY A 248 16.79 6.94 -2.39
N ILE A 249 17.98 7.48 -2.13
CA ILE A 249 18.58 7.57 -0.79
C ILE A 249 17.81 8.57 0.08
N LYS A 250 17.53 9.77 -0.40
CA LYS A 250 16.84 10.79 0.42
C LYS A 250 15.44 10.33 0.84
N ALA A 251 14.69 9.78 -0.11
CA ALA A 251 13.37 9.23 0.17
C ALA A 251 13.43 8.00 1.09
N SER A 252 14.49 7.17 1.01
CA SER A 252 14.74 6.09 1.97
C SER A 252 14.77 6.61 3.41
N VAL A 253 15.62 7.60 3.66
CA VAL A 253 15.82 8.19 5.00
C VAL A 253 14.49 8.73 5.54
N LYS A 254 13.77 9.50 4.73
CA LYS A 254 12.54 10.19 5.15
C LYS A 254 11.32 9.28 5.32
N THR A 255 11.34 8.09 4.72
CA THR A 255 10.25 7.10 4.84
C THR A 255 10.56 5.99 5.83
N SER A 256 11.80 5.95 6.35
CA SER A 256 12.20 5.01 7.39
C SER A 256 11.73 5.50 8.76
N TRP A 257 11.36 4.56 9.61
CA TRP A 257 10.72 4.83 10.90
C TRP A 257 11.40 4.10 12.03
N GLU A 258 11.25 4.63 13.24
CA GLU A 258 11.39 3.87 14.47
C GLU A 258 10.02 3.61 15.09
N TYR A 259 9.73 2.38 15.49
CA TYR A 259 8.50 2.04 16.18
C TYR A 259 8.77 0.95 17.21
N LYS A 260 8.44 1.22 18.48
CA LYS A 260 8.65 0.30 19.62
C LYS A 260 10.10 -0.23 19.70
N GLY A 261 11.09 0.62 19.41
CA GLY A 261 12.51 0.28 19.47
C GLY A 261 13.07 -0.49 18.25
N THR A 262 12.25 -0.76 17.24
CA THR A 262 12.70 -1.34 15.95
C THR A 262 12.78 -0.27 14.88
N LYS A 263 13.88 -0.24 14.12
CA LYS A 263 14.08 0.64 12.97
C LYS A 263 13.63 -0.05 11.68
N PHE A 264 12.57 0.48 11.06
CA PHE A 264 12.02 0.02 9.79
C PHE A 264 12.63 0.84 8.65
N VAL A 265 13.51 0.23 7.87
CA VAL A 265 14.35 0.90 6.87
C VAL A 265 13.96 0.48 5.45
N ASN A 266 13.62 1.47 4.62
CA ASN A 266 13.28 1.25 3.21
C ASN A 266 14.53 1.32 2.33
N VAL A 267 15.12 0.18 1.99
CA VAL A 267 16.36 0.12 1.22
C VAL A 267 16.15 0.74 -0.17
N PRO A 268 17.03 1.65 -0.62
CA PRO A 268 16.90 2.28 -1.93
C PRO A 268 17.13 1.26 -3.06
N THR A 269 16.47 1.49 -4.20
CA THR A 269 16.39 0.48 -5.27
C THR A 269 17.57 0.51 -6.22
N ILE A 270 18.00 -0.67 -6.67
CA ILE A 270 19.04 -0.80 -7.69
C ILE A 270 18.54 -0.52 -9.10
N ILE A 271 17.23 -0.37 -9.31
CA ILE A 271 16.64 -0.02 -10.61
C ILE A 271 16.08 1.40 -10.61
N GLU A 272 15.48 1.81 -11.73
CA GLU A 272 14.85 3.13 -11.86
C GLU A 272 13.86 3.39 -10.71
N GLY A 273 14.08 4.48 -9.98
CA GLY A 273 13.31 4.84 -8.80
C GLY A 273 11.96 5.49 -9.14
N ARG A 274 11.02 5.42 -8.21
CA ARG A 274 9.83 6.28 -8.17
C ARG A 274 10.27 7.71 -7.92
N ASN A 275 9.61 8.64 -8.60
CA ASN A 275 9.87 10.04 -8.38
C ASN A 275 9.13 10.54 -7.14
N PHE A 276 9.82 10.52 -6.01
CA PHE A 276 9.38 11.20 -4.77
C PHE A 276 9.50 12.74 -4.86
N GLY A 277 9.99 13.27 -5.99
CA GLY A 277 10.17 14.69 -6.23
C GLY A 277 11.46 15.27 -5.64
N GLU A 278 12.34 14.43 -5.09
CA GLU A 278 13.62 14.86 -4.53
C GLU A 278 14.66 13.74 -4.45
N GLU A 279 15.92 14.14 -4.43
CA GLU A 279 17.07 13.34 -4.06
C GLU A 279 18.17 14.32 -3.56
N TYR A 280 19.23 13.82 -2.91
CA TYR A 280 20.41 14.65 -2.70
C TYR A 280 21.16 14.84 -4.03
N ASP A 281 21.66 16.05 -4.30
CA ASP A 281 22.27 16.42 -5.58
C ASP A 281 23.32 15.42 -6.11
N ARG A 282 24.14 14.85 -5.21
CA ARG A 282 25.16 13.85 -5.57
C ARG A 282 24.55 12.57 -6.18
N TYR A 283 23.37 12.21 -5.74
CA TYR A 283 22.71 10.94 -6.03
C TYR A 283 21.59 11.08 -7.06
N GLU A 284 21.17 12.30 -7.41
CA GLU A 284 20.01 12.58 -8.27
C GLU A 284 20.03 11.85 -9.63
N HIS A 285 21.22 11.70 -10.24
CA HIS A 285 21.36 11.02 -11.53
C HIS A 285 20.99 9.53 -11.49
N GLY A 286 20.92 8.93 -10.31
CA GLY A 286 20.42 7.57 -10.11
C GLY A 286 18.91 7.46 -10.23
N LEU A 287 18.12 8.53 -10.11
CA LEU A 287 16.65 8.46 -10.21
C LEU A 287 16.17 7.85 -11.55
N PRO A 288 16.62 8.31 -12.73
CA PRO A 288 16.21 7.75 -14.01
C PRO A 288 16.90 6.43 -14.38
N THR A 289 17.94 6.01 -13.65
CA THR A 289 18.78 4.87 -14.02
C THR A 289 18.75 3.71 -13.02
N GLY A 290 18.55 3.98 -11.75
CA GLY A 290 18.86 3.08 -10.66
C GLY A 290 20.34 3.09 -10.30
N GLY A 291 20.76 2.00 -9.64
CA GLY A 291 22.10 1.80 -9.12
C GLY A 291 22.23 2.09 -7.63
N TYR A 292 21.14 2.38 -6.91
CA TYR A 292 21.21 2.55 -5.46
C TYR A 292 21.32 1.20 -4.75
N TYR A 293 22.05 1.20 -3.65
CA TYR A 293 22.13 0.06 -2.74
C TYR A 293 22.50 0.54 -1.34
N MET A 294 22.48 -0.36 -0.36
CA MET A 294 22.84 -0.05 1.01
C MET A 294 24.00 -0.93 1.46
N MET A 295 24.97 -0.31 2.13
CA MET A 295 25.95 -1.00 2.96
C MET A 295 25.51 -0.91 4.41
N VAL A 296 25.55 -2.03 5.12
CA VAL A 296 25.32 -2.12 6.56
C VAL A 296 26.63 -2.53 7.21
N HIS A 297 27.08 -1.77 8.19
CA HIS A 297 28.30 -2.03 8.94
C HIS A 297 27.93 -2.31 10.39
N VAL A 298 28.38 -3.44 10.91
CA VAL A 298 28.15 -3.94 12.27
C VAL A 298 29.48 -3.96 13.01
N ASP A 299 29.50 -3.42 14.23
CA ASP A 299 30.65 -3.47 15.14
C ASP A 299 30.14 -3.70 16.58
N GLY A 300 30.16 -4.97 17.03
CA GLY A 300 29.45 -5.34 18.26
C GLY A 300 27.94 -5.20 18.07
N GLU A 301 27.28 -4.41 18.93
CA GLU A 301 25.86 -4.07 18.78
C GLU A 301 25.64 -2.77 18.00
N ASP A 302 26.70 -2.02 17.66
CA ASP A 302 26.58 -0.79 16.90
C ASP A 302 26.39 -1.09 15.41
N VAL A 303 25.38 -0.46 14.80
CA VAL A 303 25.05 -0.61 13.39
C VAL A 303 25.00 0.77 12.73
N SER A 304 25.74 0.92 11.63
CA SER A 304 25.66 2.11 10.77
C SER A 304 25.23 1.72 9.36
N LEU A 305 24.41 2.58 8.74
CA LEU A 305 23.88 2.36 7.41
C LEU A 305 24.44 3.42 6.45
N GLU A 306 24.81 2.97 5.25
CA GLU A 306 25.37 3.82 4.21
C GLU A 306 24.62 3.56 2.90
N GLY A 307 23.87 4.54 2.42
CA GLY A 307 23.26 4.48 1.09
C GLY A 307 24.28 4.85 0.04
N ARG A 308 24.36 4.05 -1.02
CA ARG A 308 25.33 4.23 -2.10
C ARG A 308 24.61 4.27 -3.44
N LEU A 309 25.25 4.90 -4.41
CA LEU A 309 24.87 4.89 -5.80
C LEU A 309 26.07 4.37 -6.59
N THR A 310 25.86 3.37 -7.42
CA THR A 310 26.91 2.70 -8.20
C THR A 310 27.73 3.71 -9.00
N GLY A 311 29.05 3.61 -8.91
CA GLY A 311 29.97 4.53 -9.58
C GLY A 311 30.13 5.89 -8.89
N VAL A 312 29.48 6.12 -7.75
CA VAL A 312 29.69 7.29 -6.89
C VAL A 312 30.54 6.87 -5.69
N GLU A 313 31.74 7.44 -5.59
CA GLU A 313 32.74 7.06 -4.57
C GLU A 313 32.21 7.15 -3.13
N LYS A 314 31.58 8.28 -2.78
CA LYS A 314 31.14 8.58 -1.42
C LYS A 314 29.67 8.23 -1.19
N GLY A 315 29.43 7.29 -0.29
CA GLY A 315 28.08 6.99 0.21
C GLY A 315 27.54 8.04 1.18
N TYR A 316 26.26 7.91 1.48
CA TYR A 316 25.50 8.73 2.40
C TYR A 316 25.31 7.97 3.70
N HIS A 317 25.87 8.47 4.80
CA HIS A 317 25.62 7.92 6.12
C HIS A 317 24.22 8.29 6.59
N TYR A 318 23.40 7.29 6.87
CA TYR A 318 22.06 7.49 7.40
C TYR A 318 22.16 8.02 8.83
N PRO A 319 21.15 8.77 9.30
CA PRO A 319 21.07 9.10 10.72
C PRO A 319 20.95 7.82 11.55
N ASN A 320 21.54 7.84 12.74
CA ASN A 320 21.42 6.72 13.69
C ASN A 320 19.99 6.59 14.23
N ASP A 321 19.28 7.72 14.33
CA ASP A 321 17.92 7.83 14.80
C ASP A 321 16.99 8.16 13.64
N PHE A 322 15.91 7.38 13.52
CA PHE A 322 14.84 7.64 12.56
C PHE A 322 13.69 8.38 13.22
N LYS A 323 12.79 8.93 12.40
CA LYS A 323 11.57 9.53 12.92
C LYS A 323 10.77 8.46 13.67
N GLU A 324 10.32 8.78 14.88
CA GLU A 324 9.44 7.88 15.63
C GLU A 324 8.03 7.88 15.00
N PHE A 325 7.49 6.68 14.81
CA PHE A 325 6.11 6.48 14.38
C PHE A 325 5.21 6.33 15.60
N SER A 326 4.08 7.02 15.58
CA SER A 326 2.99 6.82 16.52
C SER A 326 1.69 6.52 15.76
N GLU A 327 0.83 5.67 16.32
CA GLU A 327 -0.37 5.18 15.62
C GLU A 327 -1.36 6.30 15.26
N ASP A 328 -1.33 7.44 15.97
CA ASP A 328 -2.13 8.63 15.67
C ASP A 328 -1.72 9.35 14.39
N ILE A 329 -0.50 9.12 13.87
CA ILE A 329 -0.05 9.66 12.58
C ILE A 329 -0.87 9.06 11.43
N GLU A 330 -1.12 7.74 11.48
CA GLU A 330 -1.94 7.04 10.49
C GLU A 330 -2.65 5.83 11.12
N PRO A 331 -3.79 6.06 11.80
CA PRO A 331 -4.57 4.99 12.44
C PRO A 331 -5.02 3.90 11.47
N ARG A 332 -5.24 4.25 10.19
CA ARG A 332 -5.63 3.29 9.14
C ARG A 332 -4.56 2.24 8.87
N TRP A 333 -3.32 2.46 9.31
CA TRP A 333 -2.25 1.50 9.16
C TRP A 333 -2.40 0.28 10.09
N PHE A 334 -3.05 0.44 11.24
CA PHE A 334 -3.27 -0.64 12.21
C PHE A 334 -4.75 -1.01 12.41
N THR A 335 -5.67 -0.27 11.78
CA THR A 335 -7.12 -0.45 11.92
C THR A 335 -7.81 -0.18 10.58
N LYS A 336 -8.87 -0.92 10.24
CA LYS A 336 -9.69 -0.58 9.05
C LYS A 336 -10.34 0.78 9.29
N ALA A 337 -10.52 1.58 8.24
CA ALA A 337 -11.13 2.90 8.37
C ALA A 337 -12.54 2.83 8.99
N ILE A 338 -13.30 1.77 8.67
CA ILE A 338 -14.63 1.51 9.21
C ILE A 338 -14.64 1.05 10.68
N ASP A 339 -13.50 0.61 11.21
CA ASP A 339 -13.35 0.10 12.58
C ASP A 339 -12.79 1.17 13.53
N LEU A 340 -12.42 2.34 13.02
CA LEU A 340 -11.97 3.46 13.83
C LEU A 340 -13.04 3.86 14.88
N LYS A 341 -12.55 4.34 16.03
CA LYS A 341 -13.40 4.87 17.10
C LYS A 341 -14.08 6.16 16.61
N PRO A 342 -15.42 6.26 16.66
CA PRO A 342 -16.11 7.47 16.24
C PRO A 342 -15.98 8.59 17.28
N ASN A 343 -15.92 9.83 16.80
CA ASN A 343 -16.35 10.98 17.59
C ASN A 343 -17.87 10.93 17.77
N THR A 344 -18.37 11.38 18.92
CA THR A 344 -19.82 11.38 19.21
C THR A 344 -20.62 12.29 18.26
N LYS A 345 -19.97 13.32 17.73
CA LYS A 345 -20.48 14.22 16.68
C LYS A 345 -19.32 14.69 15.81
N LEU A 346 -19.62 15.30 14.66
CA LEU A 346 -18.59 15.88 13.82
C LEU A 346 -17.88 17.00 14.58
N VAL A 347 -16.55 16.98 14.58
CA VAL A 347 -15.71 17.94 15.32
C VAL A 347 -15.04 18.89 14.33
N ASN A 348 -15.14 20.20 14.61
CA ASN A 348 -14.36 21.26 13.96
C ASN A 348 -14.43 21.21 12.41
N GLY A 349 -15.64 21.09 11.85
CA GLY A 349 -15.86 21.14 10.41
C GLY A 349 -15.73 22.53 9.78
N SER A 350 -15.63 23.58 10.60
CA SER A 350 -15.25 24.95 10.17
C SER A 350 -13.73 25.15 10.10
N PHE A 351 -12.95 24.20 10.61
CA PHE A 351 -11.48 24.25 10.66
C PHE A 351 -10.90 25.47 11.42
N GLU A 352 -11.70 26.16 12.23
CA GLU A 352 -11.23 27.30 13.05
C GLU A 352 -10.17 26.86 14.07
N GLU A 353 -10.32 25.65 14.63
CA GLU A 353 -9.37 25.00 15.54
C GLU A 353 -8.35 24.14 14.78
N GLY A 354 -8.01 24.50 13.53
CA GLY A 354 -7.09 23.75 12.70
C GLY A 354 -7.70 22.42 12.26
N LEU A 355 -6.98 21.31 12.46
CA LEU A 355 -7.44 19.95 12.14
C LEU A 355 -7.88 19.15 13.37
N LYS A 356 -8.24 19.82 14.47
CA LYS A 356 -8.72 19.15 15.68
C LYS A 356 -9.83 18.14 15.34
N GLY A 357 -9.63 16.88 15.72
CA GLY A 357 -10.56 15.78 15.47
C GLY A 357 -10.51 15.19 14.06
N TRP A 358 -9.73 15.74 13.14
CA TRP A 358 -9.53 15.22 11.79
C TRP A 358 -8.16 14.56 11.66
N TYR A 359 -8.14 13.34 11.13
CA TYR A 359 -6.91 12.70 10.70
C TYR A 359 -6.56 13.14 9.28
N GLN A 360 -5.27 13.13 8.97
CA GLN A 360 -4.78 13.28 7.59
C GLN A 360 -4.33 11.92 7.08
N THR A 361 -4.51 11.64 5.80
CA THR A 361 -3.82 10.51 5.18
C THR A 361 -2.32 10.79 5.16
N TYR A 362 -1.50 9.88 5.69
CA TYR A 362 -0.07 10.05 5.70
C TYR A 362 0.48 10.09 4.27
N ARG A 363 1.17 11.18 3.93
CA ARG A 363 1.74 11.42 2.61
C ARG A 363 3.18 11.89 2.71
N TYR A 364 3.98 11.51 1.72
CA TYR A 364 5.37 11.90 1.64
C TYR A 364 5.49 13.40 1.33
N ILE A 365 6.24 14.14 2.15
CA ILE A 365 6.43 15.58 1.95
C ILE A 365 7.88 15.83 1.54
N SER A 366 8.13 16.22 0.29
CA SER A 366 9.47 16.62 -0.15
C SER A 366 9.91 17.96 0.45
N ASP A 367 11.22 18.18 0.56
CA ASP A 367 11.76 19.40 1.18
C ASP A 367 11.42 20.66 0.36
N LYS A 368 11.37 20.51 -0.96
CA LYS A 368 11.03 21.56 -1.90
C LYS A 368 9.80 21.14 -2.69
N ASP A 369 8.88 22.08 -2.83
CA ASP A 369 7.67 21.94 -3.67
C ASP A 369 6.95 20.59 -3.50
N PRO A 370 6.35 20.31 -2.33
CA PRO A 370 5.82 18.97 -2.05
C PRO A 370 4.62 18.60 -2.92
N MET A 371 4.63 17.34 -3.37
CA MET A 371 3.55 16.68 -4.11
C MET A 371 2.23 16.78 -3.35
N PHE A 372 2.26 16.61 -2.03
CA PHE A 372 1.08 16.66 -1.19
C PHE A 372 1.18 17.83 -0.21
N LYS A 373 0.07 18.55 -0.01
CA LYS A 373 -0.06 19.53 1.07
C LYS A 373 -1.44 19.42 1.70
N THR A 374 -1.47 19.43 3.03
CA THR A 374 -2.70 19.51 3.82
C THR A 374 -2.47 20.54 4.92
N GLU A 375 -3.14 21.68 4.82
CA GLU A 375 -2.94 22.79 5.75
C GLU A 375 -4.22 23.61 5.90
N VAL A 376 -4.40 24.26 7.04
CA VAL A 376 -5.54 25.15 7.25
C VAL A 376 -5.12 26.57 6.90
N LYS A 377 -5.86 27.21 5.99
CA LYS A 377 -5.57 28.57 5.51
C LYS A 377 -6.71 29.52 5.82
N SER A 378 -6.36 30.77 6.13
CA SER A 378 -7.30 31.90 6.13
C SER A 378 -7.50 32.43 4.71
N ASP A 379 -8.76 32.40 4.27
CA ASP A 379 -9.46 33.02 3.12
C ASP A 379 -8.78 33.22 1.73
N ILE A 380 -9.55 32.99 0.64
CA ILE A 380 -9.31 33.63 -0.67
C ILE A 380 -10.54 34.38 -1.24
N SER A 381 -11.80 34.18 -0.77
CA SER A 381 -12.90 35.19 -0.84
C SER A 381 -14.34 34.76 -0.45
N THR A 382 -14.70 33.56 0.06
CA THR A 382 -14.91 33.29 1.50
C THR A 382 -15.75 32.01 1.72
N ALA A 383 -15.26 31.12 2.58
CA ALA A 383 -16.06 30.34 3.53
C ALA A 383 -15.28 30.30 4.87
N GLY A 384 -15.96 30.28 6.01
CA GLY A 384 -16.30 31.46 6.83
C GLY A 384 -15.24 32.04 7.78
N LYS A 385 -13.96 31.68 7.63
CA LYS A 385 -12.75 32.38 8.16
C LYS A 385 -11.49 31.53 7.91
N LYS A 386 -11.60 30.22 8.12
CA LYS A 386 -10.60 29.21 7.75
C LYS A 386 -11.20 28.11 6.88
N SER A 387 -10.34 27.45 6.12
CA SER A 387 -10.69 26.25 5.35
C SER A 387 -9.50 25.31 5.33
N VAL A 388 -9.76 24.01 5.24
CA VAL A 388 -8.69 23.06 4.96
C VAL A 388 -8.37 23.09 3.47
N TYR A 389 -7.10 23.25 3.17
CA TYR A 389 -6.50 23.18 1.84
C TYR A 389 -5.92 21.77 1.67
N VAL A 390 -6.45 21.00 0.72
CA VAL A 390 -6.00 19.65 0.38
C VAL A 390 -5.51 19.65 -1.05
N HIS A 391 -4.27 19.20 -1.22
CA HIS A 391 -3.54 19.36 -2.47
C HIS A 391 -2.73 18.11 -2.80
N THR A 392 -2.79 17.73 -4.08
CA THR A 392 -1.92 16.74 -4.71
C THR A 392 -1.48 17.27 -6.10
N ILE A 393 -0.18 17.32 -6.39
CA ILE A 393 0.39 17.70 -7.69
C ILE A 393 1.36 16.60 -8.16
N PRO A 394 1.16 16.01 -9.35
CA PRO A 394 2.12 15.08 -9.96
C PRO A 394 3.54 15.66 -10.02
N LYS A 395 4.57 14.82 -9.79
CA LYS A 395 5.97 15.24 -9.91
C LYS A 395 6.65 14.54 -11.08
N GLY A 396 6.98 15.33 -12.11
CA GLY A 396 7.79 14.91 -13.24
C GLY A 396 7.15 13.84 -14.14
N ARG A 397 7.88 13.46 -15.19
CA ARG A 397 7.41 12.52 -16.23
C ARG A 397 7.73 11.05 -15.94
N ILE A 398 8.30 10.73 -14.78
CA ILE A 398 8.69 9.36 -14.46
C ILE A 398 7.43 8.54 -14.12
N PHE A 399 7.47 7.28 -14.55
CA PHE A 399 6.37 6.33 -14.59
C PHE A 399 5.80 6.08 -13.17
N TRP A 400 4.59 5.48 -13.09
CA TRP A 400 3.88 4.97 -11.89
C TRP A 400 3.48 5.93 -10.73
N ALA A 401 4.15 7.06 -10.46
CA ALA A 401 3.92 7.86 -9.23
C ALA A 401 2.87 8.99 -9.32
N ASN A 402 2.20 9.17 -10.46
CA ASN A 402 1.36 10.35 -10.71
C ASN A 402 -0.16 10.10 -10.61
N ASP A 403 -0.58 8.85 -10.41
CA ASP A 403 -1.95 8.56 -9.92
C ASP A 403 -1.87 8.53 -8.40
N ASP A 404 -2.45 9.52 -7.72
CA ASP A 404 -2.42 9.58 -6.26
C ASP A 404 -3.59 10.40 -5.70
N ASN A 405 -3.76 10.37 -4.39
CA ASN A 405 -4.82 11.11 -3.70
C ASN A 405 -4.32 11.60 -2.34
N ASN A 406 -4.85 12.73 -1.87
CA ASN A 406 -4.60 13.26 -0.54
C ASN A 406 -5.93 13.62 0.11
N SER A 407 -6.09 13.38 1.41
CA SER A 407 -7.35 13.64 2.08
C SER A 407 -7.23 13.82 3.59
N ILE A 408 -8.29 14.36 4.17
CA ILE A 408 -8.56 14.31 5.60
C ILE A 408 -9.81 13.46 5.86
N TYR A 409 -9.89 12.88 7.05
CA TYR A 409 -11.01 12.03 7.41
C TYR A 409 -11.36 12.08 8.89
N GLN A 410 -12.60 11.71 9.19
CA GLN A 410 -13.12 11.58 10.54
C GLN A 410 -14.16 10.44 10.60
N MET A 411 -14.12 9.64 11.66
CA MET A 411 -15.18 8.71 11.98
C MET A 411 -16.15 9.37 12.97
N VAL A 412 -17.46 9.32 12.70
CA VAL A 412 -18.49 10.04 13.46
C VAL A 412 -19.68 9.14 13.74
N SER A 413 -20.22 9.16 14.96
CA SER A 413 -21.47 8.46 15.29
C SER A 413 -22.64 8.99 14.46
N SER A 414 -23.59 8.12 14.10
CA SER A 414 -24.80 8.55 13.42
C SER A 414 -25.59 9.52 14.32
N PRO A 415 -26.03 10.69 13.83
CA PRO A 415 -26.79 11.66 14.63
C PRO A 415 -28.27 11.30 14.82
N GLY A 416 -28.72 10.13 14.35
CA GLY A 416 -30.10 9.66 14.45
C GLY A 416 -30.62 9.07 13.14
N ASP A 417 -31.94 9.06 12.97
CA ASP A 417 -32.61 8.39 11.84
C ASP A 417 -32.67 9.22 10.56
N SER A 418 -32.53 10.55 10.68
CA SER A 418 -32.54 11.48 9.54
C SER A 418 -31.21 12.24 9.40
N PRO A 419 -30.07 11.56 9.18
CA PRO A 419 -28.77 12.21 9.08
C PRO A 419 -28.64 13.02 7.79
N ILE A 420 -28.17 14.26 7.97
CA ILE A 420 -27.87 15.24 6.93
C ILE A 420 -26.38 15.54 6.96
N LEU A 421 -25.70 15.34 5.82
CA LEU A 421 -24.34 15.82 5.61
C LEU A 421 -24.40 17.17 4.86
N LYS A 422 -23.75 18.19 5.42
CA LYS A 422 -23.53 19.47 4.75
C LYS A 422 -22.02 19.70 4.63
N ALA A 423 -21.57 20.26 3.53
CA ALA A 423 -20.17 20.63 3.32
C ALA A 423 -20.05 21.70 2.25
N LYS A 424 -19.08 22.59 2.40
CA LYS A 424 -18.67 23.52 1.35
C LYS A 424 -17.36 23.07 0.72
N TYR A 425 -17.23 23.29 -0.58
CA TYR A 425 -15.99 23.02 -1.30
C TYR A 425 -15.68 24.10 -2.34
N PHE A 426 -14.40 24.26 -2.65
CA PHE A 426 -13.92 25.28 -3.58
C PHE A 426 -12.71 24.74 -4.35
N THR A 427 -12.67 25.02 -5.65
CA THR A 427 -11.49 24.86 -6.50
C THR A 427 -11.20 26.18 -7.20
N LYS A 428 -9.94 26.62 -7.25
CA LYS A 428 -9.59 27.89 -7.90
C LYS A 428 -9.67 27.79 -9.42
N GLU A 429 -9.25 26.65 -9.95
CA GLU A 429 -9.25 26.34 -11.37
C GLU A 429 -9.89 24.98 -11.58
N ARG A 430 -10.41 24.73 -12.79
CA ARG A 430 -10.97 23.42 -13.13
C ARG A 430 -9.80 22.43 -13.31
N PRO A 431 -9.73 21.35 -12.51
CA PRO A 431 -8.62 20.42 -12.57
C PRO A 431 -8.63 19.63 -13.89
N ALA A 432 -7.51 19.66 -14.61
CA ALA A 432 -7.27 18.81 -15.77
C ALA A 432 -6.72 17.46 -15.31
N ASN A 433 -7.34 16.35 -15.74
CA ASN A 433 -6.94 14.98 -15.37
C ASN A 433 -6.89 14.72 -13.85
N ALA A 434 -7.71 15.42 -13.08
CA ALA A 434 -7.69 15.39 -11.64
C ALA A 434 -9.06 15.85 -11.10
N GLY A 435 -9.23 15.86 -9.78
CA GLY A 435 -10.49 16.29 -9.19
C GLY A 435 -10.50 16.27 -7.68
N GLY A 436 -11.68 16.47 -7.10
CA GLY A 436 -11.93 16.32 -5.68
C GLY A 436 -13.13 15.44 -5.40
N PHE A 437 -13.29 15.08 -4.13
CA PHE A 437 -14.42 14.33 -3.65
C PHE A 437 -14.76 14.65 -2.20
N ILE A 438 -16.05 14.51 -1.90
CA ILE A 438 -16.60 14.36 -0.57
C ILE A 438 -17.24 12.98 -0.55
N ARG A 439 -16.82 12.11 0.35
CA ARG A 439 -17.43 10.78 0.47
C ARG A 439 -17.70 10.41 1.91
N PHE A 440 -18.59 9.44 2.07
CA PHE A 440 -18.73 8.75 3.34
C PHE A 440 -19.07 7.28 3.17
N ASN A 441 -18.68 6.49 4.18
CA ASN A 441 -19.09 5.10 4.34
C ASN A 441 -20.07 5.00 5.50
N ALA A 442 -21.26 4.47 5.25
CA ALA A 442 -22.24 4.13 6.29
C ALA A 442 -21.92 2.74 6.87
N VAL A 443 -21.83 2.67 8.19
CA VAL A 443 -21.39 1.49 8.92
C VAL A 443 -22.41 1.16 10.00
N ALA A 444 -22.80 -0.11 10.08
CA ALA A 444 -23.61 -0.66 11.17
C ALA A 444 -22.75 -1.55 12.07
N GLU A 445 -23.36 -2.19 13.08
CA GLU A 445 -22.66 -3.09 14.01
C GLU A 445 -21.98 -4.28 13.30
N ASP A 446 -22.63 -4.84 12.28
CA ASP A 446 -22.12 -5.94 11.45
C ASP A 446 -21.23 -5.46 10.29
N GLY A 447 -20.89 -4.18 10.24
CA GLY A 447 -19.87 -3.61 9.35
C GLY A 447 -20.39 -2.69 8.24
N PHE A 448 -19.63 -2.61 7.14
CA PHE A 448 -19.89 -1.72 6.01
C PHE A 448 -21.23 -2.02 5.32
N LYS A 449 -22.03 -0.97 5.08
CA LYS A 449 -23.32 -1.06 4.37
C LYS A 449 -23.27 -0.48 2.99
N PHE A 450 -22.92 0.80 2.89
CA PHE A 450 -22.81 1.49 1.62
C PHE A 450 -21.84 2.67 1.67
N LEU A 451 -21.42 3.11 0.50
CA LEU A 451 -20.62 4.30 0.26
C LEU A 451 -21.40 5.28 -0.60
N MET A 452 -21.35 6.57 -0.26
CA MET A 452 -21.77 7.65 -1.16
C MET A 452 -20.58 8.55 -1.45
N MET A 453 -20.37 8.89 -2.72
CA MET A 453 -19.28 9.75 -3.17
C MET A 453 -19.80 10.83 -4.10
N PHE A 454 -19.57 12.08 -3.70
CA PHE A 454 -19.86 13.28 -4.48
C PHE A 454 -18.53 13.81 -5.00
N HIS A 455 -18.32 13.70 -6.30
CA HIS A 455 -17.02 13.96 -6.92
C HIS A 455 -17.13 14.92 -8.08
N TRP A 456 -16.00 15.51 -8.45
CA TRP A 456 -15.93 16.44 -9.57
C TRP A 456 -14.56 16.33 -10.27
N GLY A 457 -14.35 17.11 -11.32
CA GLY A 457 -13.17 17.01 -12.18
C GLY A 457 -13.32 16.00 -13.31
N SER A 458 -12.19 15.53 -13.87
CA SER A 458 -12.17 14.83 -15.17
C SER A 458 -11.23 13.63 -15.23
N ASN A 459 -11.57 12.63 -16.05
CA ASN A 459 -10.79 11.41 -16.31
C ASN A 459 -10.67 10.46 -15.10
N GLN A 460 -11.78 10.23 -14.40
CA GLN A 460 -11.86 9.29 -13.27
C GLN A 460 -11.37 7.87 -13.65
N TYR A 461 -11.56 7.47 -14.92
CA TYR A 461 -11.08 6.20 -15.46
C TYR A 461 -9.57 5.99 -15.48
N ARG A 462 -8.77 7.01 -15.14
CA ARG A 462 -7.31 6.89 -14.99
C ARG A 462 -6.86 6.84 -13.52
N ALA A 463 -7.79 7.02 -12.57
CA ALA A 463 -7.50 6.97 -11.14
C ALA A 463 -7.58 5.52 -10.66
N ASP A 464 -6.52 4.76 -10.94
CA ASP A 464 -6.38 3.33 -10.70
C ASP A 464 -6.15 3.00 -9.22
N TYR A 465 -5.60 3.94 -8.43
CA TYR A 465 -5.23 3.69 -7.03
C TYR A 465 -6.34 4.04 -6.05
N LEU A 466 -7.11 5.10 -6.29
CA LEU A 466 -8.17 5.54 -5.38
C LEU A 466 -9.19 4.43 -5.05
N PRO A 467 -9.74 3.66 -6.02
CA PRO A 467 -10.63 2.53 -5.73
C PRO A 467 -10.00 1.47 -4.82
N ARG A 468 -8.70 1.20 -5.00
CA ARG A 468 -7.98 0.19 -4.23
C ARG A 468 -7.63 0.66 -2.83
N CYS A 469 -7.31 1.94 -2.68
CA CYS A 469 -7.16 2.57 -1.36
C CYS A 469 -8.47 2.45 -0.57
N ILE A 470 -9.59 2.92 -1.14
CA ILE A 470 -10.92 2.85 -0.49
C ILE A 470 -11.28 1.39 -0.16
N GLY A 471 -11.04 0.47 -1.10
CA GLY A 471 -11.31 -0.94 -0.87
C GLY A 471 -10.47 -1.56 0.27
N TYR A 472 -9.19 -1.21 0.34
CA TYR A 472 -8.30 -1.66 1.39
C TYR A 472 -8.68 -1.05 2.75
N GLU A 473 -9.05 0.23 2.79
CA GLU A 473 -9.53 0.91 4.00
C GLU A 473 -10.80 0.25 4.58
N ILE A 474 -11.71 -0.22 3.72
CA ILE A 474 -12.96 -0.86 4.15
C ILE A 474 -12.71 -2.31 4.59
N HIS A 475 -11.88 -3.06 3.85
CA HIS A 475 -11.79 -4.51 4.04
C HIS A 475 -10.48 -5.01 4.65
N GLY A 476 -9.45 -4.17 4.75
CA GLY A 476 -8.11 -4.55 5.22
C GLY A 476 -7.36 -5.50 4.28
N LYS A 477 -7.76 -5.58 3.00
CA LYS A 477 -7.14 -6.46 2.00
C LYS A 477 -7.20 -5.84 0.61
N GLN A 478 -6.22 -6.20 -0.22
CA GLN A 478 -6.11 -5.75 -1.61
C GLN A 478 -7.42 -5.98 -2.37
N GLN A 479 -7.90 -4.92 -3.05
CA GLN A 479 -9.05 -4.98 -3.96
C GLN A 479 -8.61 -4.83 -5.41
N ASN A 480 -9.48 -5.21 -6.34
CA ASN A 480 -9.25 -4.99 -7.76
C ASN A 480 -9.53 -3.53 -8.15
N TRP A 481 -9.07 -3.13 -9.33
CA TRP A 481 -9.27 -1.79 -9.89
C TRP A 481 -10.75 -1.42 -10.10
N ALA A 482 -11.62 -2.40 -10.31
CA ALA A 482 -13.05 -2.23 -10.48
C ALA A 482 -13.83 -2.24 -9.16
N PHE A 483 -13.17 -2.12 -8.00
CA PHE A 483 -13.83 -2.22 -6.68
C PHE A 483 -15.03 -1.28 -6.56
N LEU A 484 -14.88 0.00 -6.91
CA LEU A 484 -15.96 0.98 -6.84
C LEU A 484 -17.12 0.64 -7.79
N GLN A 485 -16.81 0.15 -8.99
CA GLN A 485 -17.81 -0.34 -9.95
C GLN A 485 -18.56 -1.55 -9.39
N GLN A 486 -17.86 -2.48 -8.73
CA GLN A 486 -18.45 -3.69 -8.16
C GLN A 486 -19.39 -3.40 -6.99
N ILE A 487 -19.06 -2.46 -6.11
CA ILE A 487 -19.98 -2.06 -5.04
C ILE A 487 -21.17 -1.27 -5.59
N ALA A 488 -20.99 -0.51 -6.68
CA ALA A 488 -22.09 0.17 -7.36
C ALA A 488 -23.14 -0.83 -7.87
N LEU A 489 -22.70 -1.87 -8.58
CA LEU A 489 -23.57 -2.95 -9.08
C LEU A 489 -24.29 -3.73 -7.98
N LYS A 490 -23.82 -3.66 -6.73
CA LYS A 490 -24.41 -4.32 -5.56
C LYS A 490 -25.33 -3.41 -4.75
N ASN A 491 -25.62 -2.19 -5.21
CA ASN A 491 -26.31 -1.15 -4.43
C ASN A 491 -25.60 -0.81 -3.11
N GLN A 492 -24.27 -0.90 -3.10
CA GLN A 492 -23.40 -0.58 -1.97
C GLN A 492 -22.50 0.62 -2.25
N GLY A 493 -22.53 1.18 -3.46
CA GLY A 493 -21.79 2.39 -3.83
C GLY A 493 -22.64 3.30 -4.70
N PHE A 494 -22.73 4.57 -4.34
CA PHE A 494 -23.52 5.56 -5.07
C PHE A 494 -22.65 6.79 -5.38
N PHE A 495 -22.65 7.23 -6.64
CA PHE A 495 -21.71 8.22 -7.15
C PHE A 495 -22.44 9.38 -7.82
N TRP A 496 -22.19 10.60 -7.36
CA TRP A 496 -22.71 11.82 -7.97
C TRP A 496 -21.57 12.66 -8.51
N LYS A 497 -21.64 12.98 -9.80
CA LYS A 497 -20.84 14.05 -10.38
C LYS A 497 -21.52 15.38 -10.02
N ILE A 498 -20.83 16.20 -9.22
CA ILE A 498 -21.30 17.52 -8.80
C ILE A 498 -20.54 18.63 -9.53
N SER A 499 -20.99 19.89 -9.39
CA SER A 499 -20.42 21.03 -10.11
C SER A 499 -18.93 21.23 -9.76
N ASP A 500 -18.13 21.52 -10.80
CA ASP A 500 -16.71 21.89 -10.76
C ASP A 500 -16.47 23.30 -11.33
N ASP A 501 -17.45 24.18 -11.19
CA ASP A 501 -17.29 25.58 -11.58
C ASP A 501 -16.18 26.22 -10.73
N PRO A 502 -15.12 26.73 -11.37
CA PRO A 502 -13.97 27.25 -10.64
C PRO A 502 -14.28 28.60 -10.00
N ASP A 503 -13.43 28.98 -9.05
CA ASP A 503 -13.39 30.29 -8.41
C ASP A 503 -14.69 30.70 -7.70
N LYS A 504 -15.47 29.70 -7.24
CA LYS A 504 -16.61 29.91 -6.36
C LYS A 504 -16.74 28.80 -5.33
N TRP A 505 -17.35 29.13 -4.20
CA TRP A 505 -17.72 28.14 -3.19
C TRP A 505 -19.02 27.46 -3.60
N HIS A 506 -19.00 26.15 -3.51
CA HIS A 506 -20.17 25.30 -3.67
C HIS A 506 -20.66 24.83 -2.30
N THR A 507 -21.97 24.61 -2.17
CA THR A 507 -22.57 24.02 -0.96
C THR A 507 -23.26 22.71 -1.30
N LEU A 508 -22.73 21.61 -0.76
CA LEU A 508 -23.35 20.30 -0.81
C LEU A 508 -24.21 20.10 0.45
N GLN A 509 -25.45 19.64 0.26
CA GLN A 509 -26.35 19.20 1.33
C GLN A 509 -26.98 17.87 0.93
N VAL A 510 -26.87 16.87 1.78
CA VAL A 510 -27.26 15.49 1.48
C VAL A 510 -28.16 14.97 2.59
N ASN A 511 -29.44 14.73 2.26
CA ASN A 511 -30.31 13.89 3.07
C ASN A 511 -30.00 12.42 2.76
N ILE A 512 -29.25 11.78 3.67
CA ILE A 512 -28.67 10.46 3.44
C ILE A 512 -29.75 9.38 3.31
N PRO A 513 -30.75 9.28 4.22
CA PRO A 513 -31.84 8.30 4.06
C PRO A 513 -32.62 8.47 2.76
N ASP A 514 -33.00 9.70 2.43
CA ASP A 514 -33.81 9.99 1.25
C ASP A 514 -33.08 9.62 -0.05
N LEU A 515 -31.80 10.00 -0.19
CA LEU A 515 -31.01 9.59 -1.34
C LEU A 515 -30.81 8.08 -1.41
N TYR A 516 -30.55 7.43 -0.28
CA TYR A 516 -30.38 5.97 -0.23
C TYR A 516 -31.66 5.26 -0.69
N ASP A 517 -32.79 5.57 -0.06
CA ASP A 517 -34.10 4.96 -0.36
C ASP A 517 -34.50 5.16 -1.82
N LYS A 518 -34.26 6.35 -2.38
CA LYS A 518 -34.47 6.63 -3.80
C LYS A 518 -33.53 5.84 -4.69
N ALA A 519 -32.24 5.75 -4.34
CA ALA A 519 -31.25 5.05 -5.16
C ALA A 519 -31.50 3.54 -5.22
N VAL A 520 -32.02 2.95 -4.14
CA VAL A 520 -32.43 1.53 -4.11
C VAL A 520 -33.90 1.31 -4.47
N SER A 521 -34.62 2.37 -4.87
CA SER A 521 -36.05 2.34 -5.24
C SER A 521 -36.94 1.69 -4.17
N LYS A 522 -36.66 1.93 -2.88
CA LYS A 522 -37.37 1.34 -1.76
C LYS A 522 -37.42 2.28 -0.57
N GLN A 523 -38.58 2.89 -0.34
CA GLN A 523 -38.82 3.75 0.82
C GLN A 523 -38.67 2.97 2.15
N GLY A 524 -38.02 3.59 3.14
CA GLY A 524 -37.72 3.01 4.44
C GLY A 524 -36.70 1.88 4.38
N ALA A 525 -35.86 1.81 3.33
CA ALA A 525 -34.77 0.84 3.26
C ALA A 525 -33.61 1.24 4.17
N TYR A 526 -33.32 2.54 4.26
CA TYR A 526 -32.25 3.09 5.09
C TYR A 526 -32.43 2.75 6.58
N SER A 527 -33.64 2.95 7.12
CA SER A 527 -33.92 2.72 8.54
C SER A 527 -33.72 1.27 8.98
N LYS A 528 -33.74 0.32 8.03
CA LYS A 528 -33.50 -1.11 8.28
C LYS A 528 -32.02 -1.48 8.34
N LEU A 529 -31.11 -0.56 7.97
CA LEU A 529 -29.68 -0.84 7.93
C LEU A 529 -29.00 -0.77 9.29
N GLY A 530 -29.62 -0.11 10.28
CA GLY A 530 -29.03 0.05 11.62
C GLY A 530 -27.71 0.82 11.61
N ILE A 531 -27.62 1.89 10.81
CA ILE A 531 -26.38 2.68 10.68
C ILE A 531 -26.03 3.32 12.01
N SER A 532 -24.86 2.98 12.55
CA SER A 532 -24.37 3.45 13.85
C SER A 532 -23.30 4.53 13.72
N LYS A 533 -22.58 4.58 12.60
CA LYS A 533 -21.50 5.55 12.35
C LYS A 533 -21.23 5.78 10.88
N PHE A 534 -20.57 6.90 10.60
CA PHE A 534 -20.14 7.34 9.28
C PHE A 534 -18.64 7.64 9.28
N TYR A 535 -17.91 7.05 8.35
CA TYR A 535 -16.55 7.48 8.01
C TYR A 535 -16.66 8.55 6.93
N ILE A 536 -16.27 9.80 7.22
CA ILE A 536 -16.33 10.94 6.29
C ILE A 536 -14.91 11.24 5.81
N GLN A 537 -14.73 11.37 4.49
CA GLN A 537 -13.45 11.73 3.88
C GLN A 537 -13.62 12.85 2.85
N LEU A 538 -12.72 13.83 2.92
CA LEU A 538 -12.65 14.99 2.05
C LEU A 538 -11.29 14.96 1.35
N GLY A 539 -11.27 14.87 0.03
CA GLY A 539 -10.02 14.61 -0.67
C GLY A 539 -9.90 15.20 -2.06
N ALA A 540 -8.65 15.21 -2.51
CA ALA A 540 -8.23 15.54 -3.86
C ALA A 540 -7.53 14.32 -4.47
N TRP A 541 -7.66 14.15 -5.77
CA TRP A 541 -7.03 13.07 -6.52
C TRP A 541 -6.46 13.61 -7.83
N THR A 542 -5.41 12.97 -8.32
CA THR A 542 -4.69 13.32 -9.56
C THR A 542 -4.37 12.07 -10.34
N ASN A 543 -4.38 12.18 -11.68
CA ASN A 543 -3.92 11.11 -12.56
C ASN A 543 -2.52 11.37 -13.11
N ARG A 544 -2.00 10.33 -13.77
CA ARG A 544 -0.84 10.40 -14.65
C ARG A 544 -1.05 11.43 -15.77
N GLU A 545 0.02 12.13 -16.10
CA GLU A 545 0.18 13.07 -17.22
C GLU A 545 -0.35 14.50 -16.97
N LEU A 546 0.58 15.46 -17.05
CA LEU A 546 0.49 16.94 -16.96
C LEU A 546 0.81 17.53 -15.58
N ASP A 547 1.45 18.71 -15.60
CA ASP A 547 1.78 19.54 -14.42
C ASP A 547 0.52 20.11 -13.72
N SER A 548 -0.66 19.56 -14.01
CA SER A 548 -1.95 19.96 -13.46
C SER A 548 -2.32 19.05 -12.29
N GLY A 549 -2.08 19.53 -11.07
CA GLY A 549 -2.57 18.86 -9.85
C GLY A 549 -4.04 19.14 -9.56
N SER A 550 -4.49 18.66 -8.41
CA SER A 550 -5.76 19.03 -7.82
C SER A 550 -5.54 19.79 -6.52
N VAL A 551 -6.19 20.95 -6.44
CA VAL A 551 -6.16 21.82 -5.28
C VAL A 551 -7.60 22.08 -4.88
N VAL A 552 -7.98 21.56 -3.71
CA VAL A 552 -9.34 21.66 -3.20
C VAL A 552 -9.32 22.29 -1.82
N ARG A 553 -10.34 23.11 -1.54
CA ARG A 553 -10.65 23.55 -0.19
C ARG A 553 -11.97 22.99 0.29
N PHE A 554 -12.05 22.73 1.58
CA PHE A 554 -13.28 22.34 2.26
C PHE A 554 -13.51 23.23 3.49
N ASP A 555 -14.77 23.51 3.78
CA ASP A 555 -15.23 24.27 4.95
C ASP A 555 -16.68 23.90 5.30
N ASP A 556 -17.17 24.34 6.45
CA ASP A 556 -18.57 24.28 6.89
C ASP A 556 -19.13 22.86 6.78
N VAL A 557 -18.33 21.89 7.23
CA VAL A 557 -18.67 20.46 7.21
C VAL A 557 -19.46 20.12 8.46
N GLU A 558 -20.65 19.59 8.28
CA GLU A 558 -21.55 19.25 9.39
C GLU A 558 -22.22 17.90 9.13
N LEU A 559 -22.37 17.11 10.19
CA LEU A 559 -23.23 15.93 10.21
C LEU A 559 -24.20 16.09 11.37
N PHE A 560 -25.48 16.24 11.06
CA PHE A 560 -26.55 16.48 12.05
C PHE A 560 -27.82 15.73 11.65
N SER A 561 -28.84 15.69 12.51
CA SER A 561 -30.13 15.09 12.17
C SER A 561 -31.20 16.15 11.98
N LYS A 562 -31.95 16.07 10.87
CA LYS A 562 -33.07 16.96 10.59
C LYS A 562 -34.01 16.35 9.55
N GLU A 563 -35.30 16.38 9.83
CA GLU A 563 -36.34 15.94 8.89
C GLU A 563 -36.62 16.98 7.79
N ASN A 564 -37.24 16.53 6.70
CA ASN A 564 -37.76 17.38 5.62
C ASN A 564 -36.70 18.27 4.94
N VAL A 565 -35.44 17.87 4.99
CA VAL A 565 -34.33 18.51 4.27
C VAL A 565 -34.18 17.89 2.89
N LYS A 566 -34.11 18.72 1.84
CA LYS A 566 -33.85 18.24 0.47
C LYS A 566 -32.34 18.16 0.19
N SER A 567 -31.95 17.15 -0.58
CA SER A 567 -30.59 17.00 -1.08
C SER A 567 -30.34 17.94 -2.25
N LYS A 568 -29.27 18.74 -2.18
CA LYS A 568 -28.93 19.74 -3.19
C LYS A 568 -27.43 20.01 -3.28
N VAL A 569 -27.00 20.45 -4.45
CA VAL A 569 -25.72 21.15 -4.65
C VAL A 569 -26.05 22.56 -5.12
N ASP A 570 -25.55 23.55 -4.37
CA ASP A 570 -25.93 24.96 -4.53
C ASP A 570 -27.46 25.15 -4.48
N ASN A 571 -28.06 25.49 -5.63
CA ASN A 571 -29.50 25.70 -5.80
C ASN A 571 -30.20 24.56 -6.55
N GLU A 572 -29.46 23.52 -6.95
CA GLU A 572 -29.96 22.40 -7.74
C GLU A 572 -30.20 21.17 -6.88
N ASN A 573 -31.34 20.50 -7.06
CA ASN A 573 -31.61 19.25 -6.35
C ASN A 573 -30.67 18.15 -6.85
N LEU A 574 -30.14 17.35 -5.93
CA LEU A 574 -29.39 16.14 -6.28
C LEU A 574 -30.38 15.09 -6.81
N ALA A 575 -30.37 14.88 -8.11
CA ALA A 575 -31.18 13.85 -8.74
C ALA A 575 -30.65 12.45 -8.42
N VAL A 576 -31.56 11.49 -8.35
CA VAL A 576 -31.24 10.07 -8.34
C VAL A 576 -31.67 9.50 -9.69
N SER A 577 -30.70 9.09 -10.49
CA SER A 577 -30.88 8.43 -11.78
C SER A 577 -30.07 7.15 -11.83
N GLU A 578 -30.20 6.35 -12.89
CA GLU A 578 -29.38 5.15 -13.10
C GLU A 578 -27.87 5.41 -13.04
N TRP A 579 -27.44 6.65 -13.33
CA TRP A 579 -26.03 7.06 -13.29
C TRP A 579 -25.41 7.01 -11.89
N VAL A 580 -26.21 7.05 -10.81
CA VAL A 580 -25.65 6.96 -9.45
C VAL A 580 -25.06 5.58 -9.16
N HIS A 581 -25.46 4.56 -9.92
CA HIS A 581 -24.95 3.19 -9.84
C HIS A 581 -23.77 2.93 -10.78
N LEU A 582 -23.24 3.98 -11.40
CA LEU A 582 -22.12 3.90 -12.34
C LEU A 582 -20.99 4.83 -11.90
N THR A 583 -19.76 4.35 -12.07
CA THR A 583 -18.57 5.16 -11.81
C THR A 583 -17.46 4.78 -12.77
N GLU A 584 -16.78 5.79 -13.28
CA GLU A 584 -15.63 5.58 -14.14
C GLU A 584 -14.34 5.37 -13.34
N PHE A 585 -14.32 5.58 -12.01
CA PHE A 585 -13.09 5.40 -11.21
C PHE A 585 -12.47 4.00 -11.37
N GLY A 586 -11.16 3.94 -11.58
CA GLY A 586 -10.37 2.70 -11.58
C GLY A 586 -10.12 2.03 -12.91
N GLN A 587 -10.91 2.34 -13.95
CA GLN A 587 -10.69 2.00 -15.37
C GLN A 587 -11.95 2.32 -16.19
N ARG A 588 -11.81 2.47 -17.51
CA ARG A 588 -12.97 2.68 -18.40
C ARG A 588 -13.98 1.54 -18.23
N LEU A 589 -15.26 1.85 -18.40
CA LEU A 589 -16.39 0.91 -18.37
C LEU A 589 -16.39 -0.11 -19.53
N ILE A 590 -15.23 -0.43 -20.12
CA ILE A 590 -15.11 -1.40 -21.21
C ILE A 590 -15.30 -2.81 -20.63
N ASN A 591 -16.50 -3.36 -20.84
CA ASN A 591 -16.87 -4.77 -20.99
C ASN A 591 -16.04 -5.83 -20.22
N ARG A 592 -15.74 -5.56 -18.94
CA ARG A 592 -15.17 -6.53 -17.99
C ARG A 592 -16.08 -6.79 -16.78
N THR A 593 -17.19 -6.06 -16.70
CA THR A 593 -18.27 -6.23 -15.70
C THR A 593 -19.40 -7.14 -16.20
N GLY A 594 -19.34 -7.63 -17.45
CA GLY A 594 -20.43 -8.38 -18.08
C GLY A 594 -21.62 -7.51 -18.48
N VAL A 595 -21.47 -6.18 -18.47
CA VAL A 595 -22.50 -5.20 -18.89
C VAL A 595 -22.33 -4.92 -20.40
N PRO A 596 -23.38 -5.06 -21.23
CA PRO A 596 -23.34 -4.72 -22.66
C PRO A 596 -22.85 -3.28 -22.89
N GLU A 597 -22.12 -3.09 -23.98
CA GLU A 597 -21.51 -1.82 -24.38
C GLU A 597 -22.46 -0.62 -24.22
N LEU A 598 -22.10 0.32 -23.34
CA LEU A 598 -22.57 1.71 -23.37
C LEU A 598 -21.90 2.51 -24.51
N ASN A 599 -21.41 1.85 -25.57
CA ASN A 599 -21.06 2.47 -26.85
C ASN A 599 -22.36 2.80 -27.62
N ARG A 600 -23.16 3.72 -27.07
CA ARG A 600 -24.23 4.46 -27.75
C ARG A 600 -24.89 5.31 -26.68
N LEU A 601 -24.45 6.56 -26.57
CA LEU A 601 -25.24 7.77 -26.30
C LEU A 601 -24.20 8.85 -25.99
N LYS A 602 -23.81 9.54 -27.08
CA LYS A 602 -23.07 10.81 -27.04
C LYS A 602 -23.93 11.88 -26.39
#